data_AF-A0A0C2CZZ0-F1
#
_entry.id   AF-A0A0C2CZZ0-F1
#
_cell.length_a   1.000
_cell.length_b   1.000
_cell.length_c   1.000
_cell.angle_alpha   90.00
_cell.angle_beta   90.00
_cell.angle_gamma   90.00
#
_symmetry.space_group_name_H-M   'P 1'
#
loop_
_entity.id
_entity.type
_entity.pdbx_description
1 polymer ?
#
loop_
_entity_poly.entity_id
_entity_poly.type
_entity_poly.pdbx_seq_one_letter_code
_entity_poly.pdbx_strand_id
1 'polypeptide(L)'
;MEEAAREAREEQEIPGPALPEHLQARNQLGQNIKANYGKDMLKGEAAAMAAYAARGERIPRRGEIGLSSAEISEFEKVGYVMSGTRHKAMEATRLRKENQVLTAEEKRLLSGFSQEERKKKESAMLEQMRSLIASKRAE
;
A
#
# COMPACT_ATOMS: atom_id res chain seq x y z
N MET A 1 -19.48 0.72 16.18
CA MET A 1 -20.08 -0.42 15.45
C MET A 1 -21.12 0.03 14.44
N GLU A 2 -21.94 1.02 14.78
CA GLU A 2 -22.97 1.55 13.87
C GLU A 2 -22.40 2.41 12.72
N GLU A 3 -21.32 3.16 12.95
CA GLU A 3 -20.66 3.99 11.91
C GLU A 3 -19.95 3.15 10.83
N ALA A 4 -19.21 2.11 11.22
CA ALA A 4 -18.55 1.21 10.27
C ALA A 4 -19.53 0.47 9.34
N ALA A 5 -20.74 0.19 9.83
CA ALA A 5 -21.80 -0.41 9.02
C ALA A 5 -22.46 0.59 8.05
N ARG A 6 -22.36 1.89 8.33
CA ARG A 6 -22.83 2.96 7.43
C ARG A 6 -21.80 3.25 6.34
N GLU A 7 -20.50 3.33 6.68
CA GLU A 7 -19.42 3.48 5.69
C GLU A 7 -19.37 2.29 4.71
N ALA A 8 -19.56 1.05 5.19
CA ALA A 8 -19.59 -0.14 4.34
C ALA A 8 -20.80 -0.18 3.38
N ARG A 9 -21.89 0.54 3.71
CA ARG A 9 -23.06 0.70 2.83
C ARG A 9 -22.82 1.82 1.81
N GLU A 10 -22.20 2.92 2.23
CA GLU A 10 -21.81 4.02 1.34
C GLU A 10 -20.73 3.59 0.32
N GLU A 11 -19.77 2.74 0.71
CA GLU A 11 -18.79 2.16 -0.22
C GLU A 11 -19.44 1.24 -1.29
N GLN A 12 -20.57 0.61 -0.98
CA GLN A 12 -21.33 -0.22 -1.92
C GLN A 12 -22.20 0.59 -2.88
N GLU A 13 -22.50 1.85 -2.55
CA GLU A 13 -23.27 2.77 -3.41
C GLU A 13 -22.41 3.49 -4.45
N ILE A 14 -21.08 3.31 -4.44
CA ILE A 14 -20.19 3.88 -5.45
C ILE A 14 -20.32 3.04 -6.75
N PRO A 15 -20.89 3.58 -7.84
CA PRO A 15 -20.96 2.86 -9.11
C PRO A 15 -19.55 2.72 -9.70
N GLY A 16 -18.92 1.57 -9.50
CA GLY A 16 -17.60 1.24 -10.01
C GLY A 16 -17.24 -0.22 -9.73
N PRO A 17 -16.28 -0.81 -10.46
CA PRO A 17 -15.77 -2.13 -10.13
C PRO A 17 -15.19 -2.11 -8.71
N ALA A 18 -15.61 -3.07 -7.89
CA ALA A 18 -15.08 -3.22 -6.54
C ALA A 18 -13.55 -3.32 -6.59
N LEU A 19 -12.87 -2.60 -5.71
CA LEU A 19 -11.42 -2.71 -5.56
C LEU A 19 -11.08 -4.18 -5.31
N PRO A 20 -10.12 -4.76 -6.05
CA PRO A 20 -9.71 -6.14 -5.82
C PRO A 20 -9.39 -6.43 -4.34
N GLU A 21 -9.84 -7.57 -3.81
CA GLU A 21 -9.66 -7.97 -2.39
C GLU A 21 -8.23 -7.79 -1.87
N HIS A 22 -7.23 -8.00 -2.73
CA HIS A 22 -5.82 -7.86 -2.37
C HIS A 22 -5.37 -6.40 -2.16
N LEU A 23 -6.08 -5.42 -2.73
CA LEU A 23 -5.88 -3.99 -2.44
C LEU A 23 -6.61 -3.57 -1.15
N GLN A 24 -7.70 -4.25 -0.78
CA GLN A 24 -8.39 -4.04 0.50
C GLN A 24 -7.59 -4.62 1.67
N ALA A 25 -6.88 -5.74 1.46
CA ALA A 25 -5.98 -6.35 2.44
C ALA A 25 -4.78 -5.47 2.86
N ARG A 26 -4.57 -4.34 2.18
CA ARG A 26 -3.54 -3.32 2.49
C ARG A 26 -3.62 -2.85 3.95
N ASN A 27 -4.82 -2.79 4.53
CA ASN A 27 -5.05 -2.35 5.90
C ASN A 27 -4.50 -3.33 6.98
N GLN A 28 -4.26 -4.60 6.63
CA GLN A 28 -3.84 -5.63 7.60
C GLN A 28 -2.34 -5.95 7.55
N LEU A 29 -1.62 -5.48 6.53
CA LEU A 29 -0.21 -5.85 6.27
C LEU A 29 0.82 -5.00 7.02
N GLY A 30 0.42 -4.18 7.99
CA GLY A 30 1.30 -3.21 8.65
C GLY A 30 2.32 -3.77 9.65
N GLN A 31 2.28 -5.06 9.99
CA GLN A 31 2.95 -5.55 11.20
C GLN A 31 4.32 -6.22 11.02
N ASN A 32 4.71 -6.65 9.82
CA ASN A 32 6.01 -7.34 9.62
C ASN A 32 6.61 -7.13 8.22
N ILE A 33 6.77 -5.89 7.79
CA ILE A 33 7.39 -5.61 6.50
C ILE A 33 8.91 -5.44 6.65
N LYS A 34 9.66 -6.54 6.49
CA LYS A 34 11.11 -6.50 6.23
C LYS A 34 11.35 -6.25 4.73
N ALA A 35 10.86 -5.14 4.20
CA ALA A 35 11.23 -4.72 2.85
C ALA A 35 12.49 -3.86 2.90
N ASN A 36 13.42 -4.11 1.99
CA ASN A 36 14.62 -3.29 1.83
C ASN A 36 14.22 -2.01 1.07
N TYR A 37 13.97 -0.94 1.80
CA TYR A 37 13.60 0.38 1.26
C TYR A 37 14.81 1.23 0.81
N GLY A 38 15.96 0.61 0.57
CA GLY A 38 17.21 1.30 0.20
C GLY A 38 18.05 1.76 1.39
N LYS A 39 19.25 2.29 1.09
CA LYS A 39 20.32 2.57 2.07
C LYS A 39 20.25 4.00 2.67
N ASP A 40 19.42 4.87 2.09
CA ASP A 40 19.44 6.32 2.39
C ASP A 40 18.52 6.74 3.56
N MET A 41 17.92 5.77 4.22
CA MET A 41 16.93 5.97 5.30
C MET A 41 17.50 5.55 6.64
N LEU A 42 17.07 6.22 7.72
CA LEU A 42 17.41 5.77 9.07
C LEU A 42 16.73 4.44 9.37
N LYS A 43 17.34 3.61 10.21
CA LYS A 43 16.79 2.31 10.61
C LYS A 43 15.39 2.49 11.21
N GLY A 44 14.39 1.83 10.61
CA GLY A 44 12.99 1.89 11.05
C GLY A 44 12.18 3.05 10.49
N GLU A 45 12.81 4.06 9.88
CA GLU A 45 12.13 5.22 9.27
C GLU A 45 11.23 4.78 8.11
N ALA A 46 11.77 3.95 7.22
CA ALA A 46 11.04 3.47 6.05
C ALA A 46 9.87 2.55 6.40
N ALA A 47 10.01 1.72 7.44
CA ALA A 47 8.92 0.85 7.91
C ALA A 47 7.75 1.67 8.47
N ALA A 48 8.05 2.74 9.22
CA ALA A 48 7.02 3.66 9.70
C ALA A 48 6.31 4.38 8.53
N MET A 49 7.07 4.89 7.55
CA MET A 49 6.49 5.51 6.35
C MET A 49 5.61 4.56 5.55
N ALA A 50 6.04 3.31 5.38
CA ALA A 50 5.27 2.29 4.67
C ALA A 50 3.96 1.96 5.37
N ALA A 51 3.92 1.98 6.72
CA ALA A 51 2.69 1.77 7.46
C ALA A 51 1.65 2.87 7.21
N TYR A 52 2.06 4.14 7.15
CA TYR A 52 1.18 5.25 6.77
C TYR A 52 0.72 5.13 5.32
N ALA A 53 1.63 4.82 4.39
CA ALA A 53 1.30 4.63 2.98
C ALA A 53 0.37 3.42 2.73
N ALA A 54 0.48 2.37 3.54
CA ALA A 54 -0.42 1.23 3.51
C ALA A 54 -1.84 1.62 3.96
N ARG A 55 -1.96 2.51 4.95
CA ARG A 55 -3.25 3.09 5.37
C ARG A 55 -3.80 4.15 4.41
N GLY A 56 -3.05 4.50 3.35
CA GLY A 56 -3.41 5.61 2.47
C GLY A 56 -3.31 6.99 3.13
N GLU A 57 -2.68 7.05 4.31
CA GLU A 57 -2.51 8.27 5.07
C GLU A 57 -1.26 9.02 4.62
N ARG A 58 -1.32 10.34 4.73
CA ARG A 58 -0.17 11.21 4.50
C ARG A 58 0.93 10.91 5.53
N ILE A 59 2.18 10.78 5.06
CA ILE A 59 3.33 10.59 5.96
C ILE A 59 3.57 11.87 6.79
N PRO A 60 3.55 11.82 8.13
CA PRO A 60 3.75 13.00 8.97
C PRO A 60 5.15 13.62 8.83
N ARG A 61 5.22 14.97 8.83
CA ARG A 61 6.50 15.72 8.84
C ARG A 61 6.99 15.98 10.27
N ARG A 62 8.27 16.38 10.40
CA ARG A 62 8.85 16.78 11.70
C ARG A 62 8.13 18.03 12.24
N GLY A 63 7.43 17.86 13.37
CA GLY A 63 6.58 18.88 13.99
C GLY A 63 5.08 18.61 13.83
N GLU A 64 4.71 17.55 13.10
CA GLU A 64 3.31 17.10 12.93
C GLU A 64 3.03 15.82 13.71
N ILE A 65 4.03 15.30 14.43
CA ILE A 65 3.90 14.12 15.28
C ILE A 65 2.94 14.49 16.41
N GLY A 66 1.73 13.94 16.36
CA GLY A 66 0.65 14.23 17.31
C GLY A 66 -0.58 14.89 16.69
N LEU A 67 -0.52 15.28 15.40
CA LEU A 67 -1.69 15.68 14.62
C LEU A 67 -2.13 14.55 13.70
N SER A 68 -3.43 14.41 13.52
CA SER A 68 -4.00 13.51 12.51
C SER A 68 -3.77 14.03 11.10
N SER A 69 -3.80 13.12 10.11
CA SER A 69 -3.69 13.50 8.69
C SER A 69 -4.78 14.47 8.26
N ALA A 70 -5.98 14.37 8.84
CA ALA A 70 -7.11 15.25 8.55
C ALA A 70 -6.85 16.68 9.05
N GLU A 71 -6.43 16.83 10.32
CA GLU A 71 -6.10 18.13 10.91
C GLU A 71 -4.99 18.85 10.14
N ILE A 72 -3.96 18.11 9.70
CA ILE A 72 -2.88 18.70 8.90
C ILE A 72 -3.41 19.25 7.57
N SER A 73 -4.29 18.51 6.89
CA SER A 73 -4.90 18.97 5.63
C SER A 73 -5.74 20.23 5.83
N GLU A 74 -6.49 20.30 6.93
CA GLU A 74 -7.28 21.50 7.27
C GLU A 74 -6.39 22.71 7.55
N PHE A 75 -5.32 22.55 8.34
CA PHE A 75 -4.39 23.63 8.61
C PHE A 75 -3.72 24.14 7.32
N GLU A 76 -3.32 23.25 6.42
CA GLU A 76 -2.76 23.65 5.11
C GLU A 76 -3.79 24.39 4.25
N LYS A 77 -5.06 23.97 4.22
CA LYS A 77 -6.15 24.66 3.50
C LYS A 77 -6.39 26.07 4.02
N VAL A 78 -6.31 26.27 5.34
CA VAL A 78 -6.44 27.59 5.98
C VAL A 78 -5.21 28.47 5.72
N GLY A 79 -4.11 27.90 5.20
CA GLY A 79 -2.89 28.62 4.84
C GLY A 79 -1.82 28.58 5.93
N TYR A 80 -1.95 27.73 6.94
CA TYR A 80 -0.88 27.49 7.89
C TYR A 80 0.30 26.81 7.22
N VAL A 81 1.48 27.39 7.42
CA VAL A 81 2.73 26.89 6.88
C VAL A 81 3.35 25.92 7.87
N MET A 82 3.21 24.63 7.58
CA MET A 82 3.73 23.58 8.45
C MET A 82 5.27 23.57 8.49
N SER A 83 5.84 23.05 9.57
CA SER A 83 7.29 22.98 9.76
C SER A 83 7.96 22.20 8.62
N GLY A 84 8.94 22.82 7.97
CA GLY A 84 9.76 22.19 6.91
C GLY A 84 9.30 22.42 5.47
N THR A 85 8.12 23.00 5.22
CA THR A 85 7.65 23.30 3.84
C THR A 85 8.34 24.49 3.20
N ARG A 86 8.80 25.47 3.98
CA ARG A 86 9.50 26.67 3.45
C ARG A 86 10.91 26.38 2.92
N HIS A 87 11.52 25.26 3.31
CA HIS A 87 12.92 24.98 3.02
C HIS A 87 13.06 24.00 1.85
N LYS A 88 13.22 24.53 0.64
CA LYS A 88 13.23 23.76 -0.63
C LYS A 88 14.14 22.52 -0.61
N ALA A 89 15.35 22.64 -0.07
CA ALA A 89 16.28 21.51 0.00
C ALA A 89 15.83 20.38 0.94
N MET A 90 15.14 20.75 2.03
CA MET A 90 14.61 19.78 3.00
C MET A 90 13.36 19.12 2.43
N GLU A 91 12.49 19.89 1.78
CA GLU A 91 11.32 19.39 1.08
C GLU A 91 11.69 18.41 -0.03
N ALA A 92 12.68 18.73 -0.87
CA ALA A 92 13.15 17.82 -1.90
C ALA A 92 13.71 16.51 -1.33
N THR A 93 14.43 16.58 -0.21
CA THR A 93 14.93 15.39 0.50
C THR A 93 13.78 14.54 1.04
N ARG A 94 12.74 15.18 1.61
CA ARG A 94 11.54 14.50 2.07
C ARG A 94 10.82 13.79 0.92
N LEU A 95 10.53 14.51 -0.17
CA LEU A 95 9.86 13.96 -1.34
C LEU A 95 10.63 12.76 -1.93
N ARG A 96 11.96 12.85 -1.98
CA ARG A 96 12.80 11.72 -2.42
C ARG A 96 12.64 10.49 -1.52
N LYS A 97 12.65 10.68 -0.19
CA LYS A 97 12.47 9.59 0.78
C LYS A 97 11.07 8.95 0.69
N GLU A 98 10.04 9.78 0.55
CA GLU A 98 8.66 9.33 0.35
C GLU A 98 8.51 8.55 -0.95
N ASN A 99 9.01 9.09 -2.06
CA ASN A 99 8.99 8.41 -3.37
C ASN A 99 9.77 7.09 -3.35
N GLN A 100 10.86 7.00 -2.58
CA GLN A 100 11.62 5.75 -2.42
C GLN A 100 10.77 4.66 -1.75
N VAL A 101 9.99 5.01 -0.72
CA VAL A 101 9.09 4.07 -0.05
C VAL A 101 7.93 3.69 -0.97
N LEU A 102 7.31 4.67 -1.64
CA LEU A 102 6.21 4.43 -2.57
C LEU A 102 6.63 3.52 -3.73
N THR A 103 7.76 3.83 -4.38
CA THR A 103 8.27 3.02 -5.50
C THR A 103 8.58 1.59 -5.06
N ALA A 104 9.13 1.40 -3.86
CA ALA A 104 9.44 0.08 -3.32
C ALA A 104 8.16 -0.71 -3.00
N GLU A 105 7.14 -0.08 -2.41
CA GLU A 105 5.83 -0.70 -2.14
C GLU A 105 5.12 -1.07 -3.45
N GLU A 106 5.06 -0.16 -4.42
CA GLU A 106 4.45 -0.39 -5.74
C GLU A 106 5.12 -1.57 -6.47
N LYS A 107 6.46 -1.60 -6.49
CA LYS A 107 7.20 -2.72 -7.08
C LYS A 107 6.92 -4.03 -6.35
N ARG A 108 6.78 -4.01 -5.02
CA ARG A 108 6.42 -5.20 -4.25
C ARG A 108 5.02 -5.68 -4.61
N LEU A 109 4.04 -4.78 -4.67
CA LEU A 109 2.67 -5.11 -5.03
C LEU A 109 2.59 -5.70 -6.46
N LEU A 110 3.25 -5.06 -7.43
CA LEU A 110 3.26 -5.54 -8.82
C LEU A 110 3.94 -6.91 -8.97
N SER A 111 5.04 -7.13 -8.26
CA SER A 111 5.74 -8.43 -8.30
C SER A 111 4.98 -9.54 -7.59
N GLY A 112 4.26 -9.23 -6.50
CA GLY A 112 3.33 -10.17 -5.86
C GLY A 112 2.23 -10.60 -6.83
N PHE A 113 1.62 -9.63 -7.52
CA PHE A 113 0.59 -9.88 -8.52
C PHE A 113 1.09 -10.76 -9.67
N SER A 114 2.25 -10.43 -10.25
CA SER A 114 2.84 -11.21 -11.34
C SER A 114 3.15 -12.65 -10.92
N GLN A 115 3.63 -12.86 -9.69
CA GLN A 115 3.87 -14.21 -9.16
C GLN A 115 2.59 -15.00 -8.93
N GLU A 116 1.53 -14.37 -8.41
CA GLU A 116 0.24 -15.04 -8.20
C GLU A 116 -0.41 -15.45 -9.53
N GLU A 117 -0.40 -14.56 -10.53
CA GLU A 117 -0.89 -14.91 -11.87
C GLU A 117 -0.11 -16.06 -12.48
N ARG A 118 1.23 -16.04 -12.34
CA ARG A 118 2.09 -17.11 -12.83
C ARG A 118 1.78 -18.43 -12.13
N LYS A 119 1.60 -18.43 -10.80
CA LYS A 119 1.21 -19.63 -10.03
C LYS A 119 -0.14 -20.17 -10.47
N LYS A 120 -1.14 -19.31 -10.71
CA LYS A 120 -2.46 -19.71 -11.22
C LYS A 120 -2.38 -20.35 -12.62
N LYS A 121 -1.55 -19.80 -13.50
CA LYS A 121 -1.29 -20.36 -14.83
C LYS A 121 -0.57 -21.71 -14.74
N GLU A 122 0.46 -21.82 -13.89
CA GLU A 122 1.19 -23.06 -13.65
C GLU A 122 0.29 -24.14 -13.03
N SER A 123 -0.57 -23.80 -12.07
CA SER A 123 -1.51 -24.75 -11.46
C SER A 123 -2.55 -25.26 -12.46
N ALA A 124 -3.10 -24.39 -13.31
CA ALA A 124 -4.03 -24.78 -14.36
C ALA A 124 -3.35 -25.72 -15.39
N MET A 125 -2.11 -25.43 -15.76
CA MET A 125 -1.33 -26.30 -16.66
C MET A 125 -1.06 -27.68 -16.03
N LEU A 126 -0.71 -27.72 -14.73
CA LEU A 126 -0.50 -28.98 -14.00
C LEU A 126 -1.79 -29.81 -13.91
N GLU A 127 -2.94 -29.17 -13.72
CA GLU A 127 -4.24 -29.84 -13.68
C GLU A 127 -4.60 -30.44 -15.05
N GLN A 128 -4.37 -29.70 -16.14
CA GLN A 128 -4.53 -30.19 -17.50
C GLN A 128 -3.63 -31.41 -17.78
N MET A 129 -2.36 -31.37 -17.38
CA MET A 129 -1.44 -32.51 -17.55
C MET A 129 -1.87 -33.73 -16.73
N ARG A 130 -2.33 -33.54 -15.49
CA ARG A 130 -2.85 -34.64 -14.66
C ARG A 130 -4.08 -35.30 -15.30
N SER A 131 -4.99 -34.50 -15.85
CA SER A 131 -6.17 -35.01 -16.56
C SER A 131 -5.80 -35.86 -17.78
N LEU A 132 -4.84 -35.39 -18.61
CA LEU A 132 -4.36 -36.14 -19.78
C LEU A 132 -3.69 -37.47 -19.41
N ILE A 133 -2.94 -37.52 -18.30
CA ILE A 133 -2.34 -38.76 -17.82
C ILE A 133 -3.40 -39.72 -17.30
N ALA A 134 -4.41 -39.21 -16.57
CA ALA A 134 -5.51 -40.01 -16.07
C ALA A 134 -6.35 -40.61 -17.22
N SER A 135 -6.66 -39.83 -18.26
CA SER A 135 -7.38 -40.32 -19.43
C SER A 135 -6.59 -41.41 -20.17
N LYS A 136 -5.27 -41.24 -20.32
CA LYS A 136 -4.41 -42.23 -20.99
C LYS A 136 -4.19 -43.51 -20.17
N ARG A 137 -4.39 -43.48 -18.85
CA ARG A 137 -4.30 -44.67 -17.97
C ARG A 137 -5.63 -45.44 -17.85
N ALA A 138 -6.73 -44.83 -18.29
CA ALA A 138 -8.05 -45.43 -18.27
C ALA A 138 -8.38 -46.20 -19.56
N GLU A 139 -7.63 -45.95 -20.64
CA GLU A 139 -7.45 -46.87 -21.78
C GLU A 139 -6.43 -47.96 -21.43
#